data_AF-A0A0J7KD45-F1
#
_entry.id   AF-A0A0J7KD45-F1
#
_cell.length_a   1.000
_cell.length_b   1.000
_cell.length_c   1.000
_cell.angle_alpha   90.00
_cell.angle_beta   90.00
_cell.angle_gamma   90.00
#
_symmetry.space_group_name_H-M   'P 1'
#
loop_
_entity.id
_entity.type
_entity.pdbx_description
1 polymer ?
#
loop_
_entity_poly.entity_id
_entity_poly.type
_entity_poly.pdbx_seq_one_letter_code
_entity_poly.pdbx_strand_id
1 'polypeptide(L)'
;MSKEIETKIVVSAELRKLLIEQSTAIATLKRVLINFKKLPKTNQTLPKITGRLTNLEDQWKTCQALHVRILQTVTAEEEKTIPYLVEEEFFTAEDAYLEAADYIRDEIG
;
A
#
# COMPACT_ATOMS: atom_id res chain seq x y z
N MET A 1 33.31 28.91 16.10
CA MET A 1 31.88 28.82 15.70
C MET A 1 31.77 27.79 14.60
N SER A 2 31.43 26.57 14.96
CA SER A 2 31.27 25.44 14.04
C SER A 2 29.98 25.64 13.24
N LYS A 3 30.07 25.58 11.91
CA LYS A 3 28.88 25.52 11.05
C LYS A 3 28.30 24.12 11.15
N GLU A 4 27.10 24.01 11.70
CA GLU A 4 26.28 22.81 11.59
C GLU A 4 26.08 22.49 10.10
N ILE A 5 26.59 21.33 9.67
CA ILE A 5 26.30 20.78 8.35
C ILE A 5 24.95 20.10 8.51
N GLU A 6 23.89 20.82 8.17
CA GLU A 6 22.54 20.27 8.03
C GLU A 6 22.59 19.29 6.83
N THR A 7 22.82 18.02 7.13
CA THR A 7 22.95 16.97 6.13
C THR A 7 21.53 16.64 5.66
N LYS A 8 21.09 17.27 4.57
CA LYS A 8 19.89 16.82 3.86
C LYS A 8 20.12 15.38 3.41
N ILE A 9 19.39 14.45 3.99
CA ILE A 9 19.37 13.06 3.58
C ILE A 9 18.82 13.03 2.14
N VAL A 10 19.69 12.75 1.17
CA VAL A 10 19.30 12.54 -0.22
C VAL A 10 18.99 11.06 -0.38
N VAL A 11 17.70 10.74 -0.40
CA VAL A 11 17.19 9.40 -0.64
C VAL A 11 17.74 8.86 -1.96
N SER A 12 18.22 7.61 -1.96
CA SER A 12 18.77 6.97 -3.16
C SER A 12 17.74 6.91 -4.31
N ALA A 13 18.22 6.86 -5.56
CA ALA A 13 17.33 6.77 -6.71
C ALA A 13 16.45 5.50 -6.69
N GLU A 14 17.00 4.39 -6.19
CA GLU A 14 16.25 3.14 -6.02
C GLU A 14 15.18 3.27 -4.94
N LEU A 15 15.50 3.83 -3.77
CA LEU A 15 14.53 4.02 -2.70
C LEU A 15 13.40 4.97 -3.14
N ARG A 16 13.72 6.04 -3.88
CA ARG A 16 12.71 6.91 -4.48
C ARG A 16 11.78 6.15 -5.41
N LYS A 17 12.31 5.29 -6.27
CA LYS A 17 11.51 4.47 -7.19
C LYS A 17 10.59 3.53 -6.42
N LEU A 18 11.11 2.80 -5.42
CA LEU A 18 10.33 1.89 -4.58
C LEU A 18 9.19 2.61 -3.84
N LEU A 19 9.45 3.82 -3.31
CA LEU A 19 8.42 4.63 -2.64
C LEU A 19 7.30 5.06 -3.60
N ILE A 20 7.64 5.41 -4.85
CA ILE A 20 6.64 5.75 -5.88
C ILE A 20 5.79 4.52 -6.24
N GLU A 21 6.43 3.37 -6.45
CA GLU A 21 5.74 2.10 -6.72
C GLU A 21 4.79 1.75 -5.57
N GLN A 22 5.27 1.85 -4.33
CA GLN A 22 4.48 1.55 -3.14
C GLN A 22 3.30 2.49 -2.94
N SER A 23 3.51 3.81 -3.09
CA SER A 23 2.43 4.80 -3.01
C SER A 23 1.34 4.54 -4.06
N THR A 24 1.74 4.18 -5.28
CA THR A 24 0.81 3.83 -6.36
C THR A 24 0.02 2.56 -6.05
N ALA A 25 0.70 1.53 -5.51
CA ALA A 25 0.08 0.28 -5.12
C ALA A 25 -0.96 0.48 -3.99
N ILE A 26 -0.58 1.21 -2.93
CA ILE A 26 -1.46 1.54 -1.80
C ILE A 26 -2.67 2.38 -2.27
N ALA A 27 -2.45 3.40 -3.09
CA ALA A 27 -3.53 4.23 -3.61
C ALA A 27 -4.54 3.42 -4.44
N THR A 28 -4.06 2.44 -5.19
CA THR A 28 -4.91 1.53 -5.97
C THR A 28 -5.71 0.60 -5.04
N LEU A 29 -5.05 0.01 -4.05
CA LEU A 29 -5.64 -0.89 -3.07
C LEU A 29 -6.75 -0.21 -2.26
N LYS A 30 -6.49 0.98 -1.71
CA LYS A 30 -7.46 1.77 -0.92
C LYS A 30 -8.74 2.12 -1.69
N ARG A 31 -8.70 2.10 -3.03
CA ARG A 31 -9.86 2.41 -3.88
C ARG A 31 -10.72 1.19 -4.19
N VAL A 32 -10.26 -0.03 -3.93
CA VAL A 32 -10.98 -1.26 -4.29
C VAL A 32 -12.35 -1.32 -3.63
N LEU A 33 -12.43 -1.10 -2.32
CA LEU A 33 -13.70 -1.15 -1.58
C LEU A 33 -14.67 -0.07 -2.04
N ILE A 34 -14.18 1.16 -2.21
CA ILE A 34 -15.00 2.28 -2.71
C ILE A 34 -15.58 1.96 -4.08
N ASN A 35 -14.77 1.40 -4.98
CA ASN A 35 -15.20 1.02 -6.31
C ASN A 35 -16.17 -0.17 -6.28
N PHE A 36 -15.96 -1.12 -5.37
CA PHE A 36 -16.83 -2.27 -5.20
C PHE A 36 -18.22 -1.86 -4.70
N LYS A 37 -18.29 -1.02 -3.66
CA LYS A 37 -19.55 -0.48 -3.10
C LYS A 37 -20.35 0.33 -4.12
N LYS A 38 -19.70 0.91 -5.15
CA LYS A 38 -20.35 1.63 -6.25
C LYS A 38 -20.90 0.73 -7.36
N LEU A 39 -20.53 -0.55 -7.40
CA LEU A 39 -21.04 -1.46 -8.42
C LEU A 39 -22.53 -1.73 -8.17
N PRO A 40 -23.37 -1.65 -9.23
CA PRO A 40 -24.76 -2.10 -9.12
C PRO A 40 -24.82 -3.56 -8.66
N LYS A 41 -25.83 -3.91 -7.83
CA LYS A 41 -26.07 -5.30 -7.36
C LYS A 41 -26.14 -6.31 -8.51
N THR A 42 -26.69 -5.92 -9.67
CA THR A 42 -26.72 -6.75 -10.88
C THR A 42 -25.34 -7.11 -11.44
N ASN A 43 -24.30 -6.35 -11.08
CA ASN A 43 -22.91 -6.58 -11.44
C ASN A 43 -22.09 -7.24 -10.32
N GLN A 44 -22.70 -7.52 -9.17
CA GLN A 44 -22.11 -8.29 -8.07
C GLN A 44 -22.51 -9.76 -8.20
N THR A 45 -22.12 -10.38 -9.32
CA THR A 45 -22.29 -11.83 -9.50
C THR A 45 -21.14 -12.56 -8.83
N LEU A 46 -21.38 -13.78 -8.35
CA LEU A 46 -20.36 -14.59 -7.66
C LEU A 46 -19.01 -14.62 -8.41
N PRO A 47 -18.93 -14.92 -9.73
CA PRO A 47 -17.65 -14.90 -10.45
C PRO A 47 -16.96 -13.53 -10.44
N LYS A 48 -17.71 -12.42 -10.50
CA LYS A 48 -17.16 -11.07 -10.48
C LYS A 48 -16.66 -10.68 -9.09
N ILE A 49 -17.37 -11.08 -8.04
CA ILE A 49 -16.97 -10.83 -6.65
C ILE A 49 -15.69 -11.61 -6.33
N THR A 50 -15.67 -12.93 -6.63
CA THR A 50 -14.49 -13.77 -6.43
C THR A 50 -13.28 -13.23 -7.20
N GLY A 51 -13.45 -12.86 -8.48
CA GLY A 51 -12.35 -12.28 -9.25
C GLY A 51 -11.83 -10.95 -8.69
N ARG A 52 -12.69 -10.14 -8.06
CA ARG A 52 -12.25 -8.91 -7.38
C ARG A 52 -11.51 -9.19 -6.09
N LEU A 53 -11.91 -10.21 -5.33
CA LEU A 53 -11.19 -10.65 -4.14
C LEU A 53 -9.78 -11.11 -4.52
N THR A 54 -9.65 -11.98 -5.54
CA THR A 54 -8.34 -12.43 -6.03
C THR A 54 -7.46 -11.26 -6.48
N ASN A 55 -8.01 -10.30 -7.23
CA ASN A 55 -7.25 -9.12 -7.64
C ASN A 55 -6.79 -8.26 -6.43
N LEU A 56 -7.63 -8.12 -5.40
CA LEU A 56 -7.29 -7.41 -4.18
C LEU A 56 -6.16 -8.12 -3.41
N GLU A 57 -6.22 -9.44 -3.31
CA GLU A 57 -5.17 -10.26 -2.68
C GLU A 57 -3.84 -10.13 -3.42
N ASP A 58 -3.84 -10.11 -4.75
CA ASP A 58 -2.62 -9.94 -5.54
C ASP A 58 -2.05 -8.51 -5.45
N GLN A 59 -2.91 -7.50 -5.34
CA GLN A 59 -2.49 -6.13 -5.04
C GLN A 59 -1.84 -6.03 -3.65
N TRP A 60 -2.40 -6.73 -2.66
CA TRP A 60 -1.83 -6.77 -1.32
C TRP A 60 -0.46 -7.44 -1.29
N LYS A 61 -0.30 -8.61 -1.94
CA LYS A 61 1.01 -9.27 -2.10
C LYS A 61 2.05 -8.34 -2.72
N THR A 62 1.64 -7.52 -3.69
CA THR A 62 2.52 -6.52 -4.31
C THR A 62 2.95 -5.45 -3.30
N CYS A 63 2.02 -4.91 -2.50
CA CYS A 63 2.32 -3.95 -1.43
C CYS A 63 3.29 -4.54 -0.39
N GLN A 64 3.10 -5.80 0.01
CA GLN A 64 3.98 -6.49 0.95
C GLN A 64 5.40 -6.65 0.37
N ALA A 65 5.51 -7.10 -0.89
CA ALA A 65 6.80 -7.30 -1.54
C ALA A 65 7.58 -5.98 -1.70
N LEU A 66 6.90 -4.89 -2.07
CA LEU A 66 7.49 -3.56 -2.17
C LEU A 66 7.92 -3.02 -0.80
N HIS A 67 7.09 -3.21 0.23
CA HIS A 67 7.44 -2.78 1.59
C HIS A 67 8.72 -3.45 2.10
N VAL A 68 8.86 -4.77 1.90
CA VAL A 68 10.09 -5.49 2.25
C VAL A 68 11.31 -4.90 1.53
N ARG A 69 11.18 -4.59 0.23
CA ARG A 69 12.27 -3.98 -0.53
C ARG A 69 12.65 -2.59 -0.02
N ILE A 70 11.66 -1.78 0.37
CA ILE A 70 11.88 -0.48 1.02
C ILE A 70 12.70 -0.68 2.31
N LEU A 71 12.28 -1.59 3.19
CA LEU A 71 12.97 -1.88 4.45
C LEU A 71 14.40 -2.41 4.24
N GLN A 72 14.64 -3.14 3.15
CA GLN A 72 15.98 -3.61 2.80
C GLN A 72 16.89 -2.52 2.21
N THR A 73 16.30 -1.42 1.72
CA THR A 73 17.02 -0.35 1.02
C THR A 73 17.28 0.85 1.93
N VAL A 74 16.41 1.07 2.91
CA VAL A 74 16.46 2.21 3.82
C VAL A 74 17.59 2.07 4.84
N THR A 75 18.30 3.17 5.12
CA THR A 75 19.25 3.27 6.24
C THR A 75 18.52 3.57 7.56
N ALA A 76 19.18 3.32 8.70
CA ALA A 76 18.59 3.58 10.01
C ALA A 76 18.27 5.08 10.26
N GLU A 77 19.00 5.99 9.61
CA GLU A 77 18.73 7.42 9.62
C GLU A 77 17.54 7.80 8.73
N GLU A 78 17.43 7.20 7.54
CA GLU A 78 16.30 7.40 6.63
C GLU A 78 14.99 6.84 7.20
N GLU A 79 15.04 5.69 7.88
CA GLU A 79 13.86 5.03 8.47
C GLU A 79 13.10 5.95 9.43
N LYS A 80 13.83 6.82 10.15
CA LYS A 80 13.27 7.78 11.12
C LYS A 80 12.73 9.06 10.48
N THR A 81 12.94 9.26 9.18
CA THR A 81 12.67 10.53 8.50
C THR A 81 11.77 10.39 7.27
N ILE A 82 11.69 9.21 6.68
CA ILE A 82 10.83 8.95 5.51
C ILE A 82 9.36 8.92 5.95
N PRO A 83 8.50 9.81 5.42
CA PRO A 83 7.09 9.89 5.82
C PRO A 83 6.35 8.56 5.71
N TYR A 84 6.55 7.82 4.62
CA TYR A 84 5.94 6.49 4.41
C TYR A 84 6.16 5.52 5.60
N LEU A 85 7.33 5.57 6.24
CA LEU A 85 7.67 4.71 7.38
C LEU A 85 7.21 5.32 8.71
N VAL A 86 7.43 6.63 8.89
CA VAL A 86 7.05 7.38 10.11
C VAL A 86 5.53 7.42 10.31
N GLU A 87 4.78 7.57 9.22
CA GLU A 87 3.32 7.63 9.24
C GLU A 87 2.68 6.24 9.14
N GLU A 88 3.48 5.16 9.19
CA GLU A 88 2.98 3.78 9.20
C GLU A 88 2.02 3.50 8.03
N GLU A 89 2.32 4.06 6.85
CA GLU A 89 1.44 3.98 5.68
C GLU A 89 1.16 2.54 5.24
N PHE A 90 2.12 1.63 5.47
CA PHE A 90 1.97 0.21 5.23
C PHE A 90 0.84 -0.41 6.07
N PHE A 91 0.83 -0.16 7.38
CA PHE A 91 -0.17 -0.71 8.29
C PHE A 91 -1.55 -0.08 8.04
N THR A 92 -1.58 1.22 7.73
CA THR A 92 -2.82 1.86 7.26
C THR A 92 -3.35 1.22 5.97
N ALA A 93 -2.47 0.74 5.08
CA ALA A 93 -2.88 0.00 3.89
C ALA A 93 -3.33 -1.44 4.20
N GLU A 94 -2.72 -2.08 5.21
CA GLU A 94 -3.13 -3.40 5.72
C GLU A 94 -4.57 -3.36 6.25
N ASP A 95 -4.89 -2.36 7.08
CA ASP A 95 -6.24 -2.17 7.60
C ASP A 95 -7.27 -2.02 6.47
N ALA A 96 -6.93 -1.22 5.45
CA ALA A 96 -7.79 -1.03 4.28
C ALA A 96 -7.94 -2.31 3.44
N TYR A 97 -6.88 -3.13 3.35
CA TYR A 97 -6.95 -4.43 2.69
C TYR A 97 -7.88 -5.37 3.44
N LEU A 98 -7.71 -5.50 4.76
CA LEU A 98 -8.51 -6.38 5.60
C LEU A 98 -10.00 -5.98 5.55
N GLU A 99 -10.31 -4.69 5.71
CA GLU A 99 -11.69 -4.18 5.59
C GLU A 99 -12.29 -4.54 4.22
N ALA A 100 -11.53 -4.31 3.14
CA ALA A 100 -12.00 -4.59 1.80
C ALA A 100 -12.19 -6.08 1.54
N ALA A 101 -11.25 -6.91 1.99
CA ALA A 101 -11.27 -8.35 1.79
C ALA A 101 -12.43 -9.00 2.55
N ASP A 102 -12.62 -8.63 3.82
CA ASP A 102 -13.72 -9.13 4.64
C ASP A 102 -15.07 -8.71 4.05
N TYR A 103 -15.22 -7.43 3.69
CA TYR A 103 -16.46 -6.95 3.05
C TYR A 103 -16.78 -7.70 1.76
N ILE A 104 -15.79 -7.95 0.90
CA ILE A 104 -16.00 -8.66 -0.37
C ILE A 104 -16.32 -10.14 -0.11
N ARG A 105 -15.68 -10.76 0.89
CA ARG A 105 -15.90 -12.16 1.25
C ARG A 105 -17.31 -12.37 1.82
N ASP A 106 -17.83 -11.42 2.60
CA ASP A 106 -19.20 -11.49 3.13
C ASP A 106 -20.27 -11.47 2.03
N GLU A 107 -20.00 -10.87 0.87
CA GLU A 107 -20.93 -10.88 -0.28
C GLU A 107 -20.85 -12.18 -1.11
N ILE A 108 -19.89 -13.06 -0.86
CA ILE A 108 -19.79 -14.38 -1.51
C ILE A 108 -20.76 -15.39 -0.88
N GLY A 109 -21.06 -15.23 0.42
CA GLY A 109 -21.88 -16.16 1.20
C GLY A 109 -21.07 -17.26 1.86
#